data_AF-A0A6N9UUM5-F1
#
_entry.id   AF-A0A6N9UUM5-F1
#
_cell.length_a   1.000
_cell.length_b   1.000
_cell.length_c   1.000
_cell.angle_alpha   90.00
_cell.angle_beta   90.00
_cell.angle_gamma   90.00
#
_symmetry.space_group_name_H-M   'P 1'
#
loop_
_entity.id
_entity.type
_entity.pdbx_description
1 polymer ?
#
loop_
_entity_poly.entity_id
_entity_poly.type
_entity_poly.pdbx_seq_one_letter_code
_entity_poly.pdbx_strand_id
1 'polypeptide(L)' 'GLPGPASFSPAPLVLLPGLAPGRPARFAVFDVPDRAGLVREGAGTCVATVVGGRLVYRGR' A
#
# COMPACT_ATOMS: atom_id res chain seq x y z
N GLY A 1 0.16 7.45 -22.57
CA GLY A 1 0.89 7.01 -21.37
C GLY A 1 1.28 8.22 -20.57
N LEU A 2 1.27 8.14 -19.24
CA LEU A 2 1.70 9.26 -18.40
C LEU A 2 3.20 9.56 -18.67
N PRO A 3 3.59 10.82 -18.89
CA PRO A 3 4.98 11.16 -19.17
C PRO A 3 5.74 11.27 -17.84
N GLY A 4 6.64 10.31 -17.60
CA GLY A 4 7.62 10.40 -16.51
C GLY A 4 8.28 9.04 -16.21
N PRO A 5 9.57 9.01 -15.83
CA PRO A 5 10.18 7.79 -15.32
C PRO A 5 9.45 7.33 -14.05
N ALA A 6 9.45 6.03 -13.79
CA ALA A 6 8.93 5.50 -12.54
C ALA A 6 9.66 6.16 -11.35
N SER A 7 8.90 6.87 -10.51
CA SER A 7 9.44 7.50 -9.31
C SER A 7 9.67 6.44 -8.24
N PHE A 8 10.92 6.03 -8.06
CA PHE A 8 11.34 5.21 -6.94
C PHE A 8 11.97 6.13 -5.88
N SER A 9 11.12 6.69 -5.00
CA SER A 9 11.63 7.47 -3.86
C SER A 9 12.31 6.52 -2.86
N PRO A 10 13.60 6.71 -2.54
CA PRO A 10 14.28 5.96 -1.47
C PRO A 10 13.81 6.38 -0.07
N ALA A 11 13.15 7.53 0.05
CA ALA A 11 12.45 7.96 1.26
C ALA A 11 10.98 7.51 1.20
N PRO A 12 10.35 7.10 2.31
CA PRO A 12 8.95 6.73 2.30
C PRO A 12 8.13 7.95 1.83
N LEU A 13 7.45 7.78 0.69
CA LEU A 13 6.50 8.71 0.10
C LEU A 13 5.47 9.10 1.16
N VAL A 14 5.72 10.19 1.87
CA VAL A 14 4.91 10.73 2.98
C VAL A 14 4.54 9.66 4.00
N LEU A 15 5.19 9.69 5.16
CA LEU A 15 4.72 9.01 6.37
C LEU A 15 3.32 9.54 6.70
N LEU A 16 2.29 9.02 6.01
CA LEU A 16 0.95 8.95 6.56
C LEU A 16 1.16 8.41 7.97
N PRO A 17 0.65 9.11 9.00
CA PRO A 17 0.81 8.65 10.37
C PRO A 17 0.39 7.18 10.40
N GLY A 18 1.20 6.36 11.08
CA GLY A 18 0.96 4.94 11.18
C GLY A 18 -0.48 4.67 11.63
N LEU A 19 -0.98 3.48 11.30
CA LEU A 19 -2.33 3.09 11.70
C LEU A 19 -2.49 3.30 13.20
N ALA A 20 -3.40 4.21 13.57
CA ALA A 20 -3.70 4.56 14.94
C ALA A 20 -5.19 4.36 15.20
N PRO A 21 -5.56 3.81 16.36
CA PRO A 21 -6.96 3.78 16.79
C PRO A 21 -7.60 5.19 16.75
N GLY A 22 -8.87 5.28 16.37
CA GLY A 22 -9.59 6.55 16.27
C GLY A 22 -9.19 7.44 15.08
N ARG A 23 -8.43 6.93 14.11
CA ARG A 23 -8.19 7.57 12.81
C ARG A 23 -8.96 6.86 11.70
N PRO A 24 -9.24 7.54 10.57
CA PRO A 24 -9.83 6.89 9.41
C PRO A 24 -8.97 5.70 8.96
N ALA A 25 -9.58 4.52 8.91
CA ALA A 25 -8.90 3.30 8.48
C ALA A 25 -8.48 3.41 7.00
N ARG A 26 -7.20 3.66 6.75
CA ARG A 26 -6.60 3.80 5.42
C ARG A 26 -5.33 2.94 5.35
N PHE A 27 -5.43 1.79 4.70
CA PHE A 27 -4.33 0.84 4.56
C PHE A 27 -4.53 -0.11 3.37
N ALA A 28 -3.45 -0.74 2.94
CA ALA A 28 -3.46 -1.85 1.99
C ALA A 28 -2.83 -3.09 2.65
N VAL A 29 -3.32 -4.27 2.25
CA VAL A 29 -2.87 -5.57 2.72
C VAL A 29 -2.20 -6.28 1.55
N PHE A 30 -1.01 -6.81 1.80
CA PHE A 30 -0.19 -7.50 0.79
C PHE A 30 0.09 -8.92 1.27
N ASP A 31 -0.08 -9.89 0.37
CA ASP A 31 0.23 -11.29 0.62
C ASP A 31 1.68 -11.58 0.21
N VAL A 32 2.58 -11.40 1.16
CA VAL A 32 4.03 -11.64 1.02
C VAL A 32 4.60 -12.12 2.35
N PRO A 33 5.67 -12.94 2.35
CA PRO A 33 6.24 -13.48 3.58
C PRO A 33 6.94 -12.41 4.44
N ASP A 34 7.49 -11.38 3.82
CA ASP A 34 8.25 -10.34 4.51
C ASP A 34 8.28 -9.01 3.74
N ARG A 35 8.92 -8.00 4.34
CA ARG A 35 9.04 -6.65 3.76
C ARG A 35 9.94 -6.62 2.51
N ALA A 36 10.97 -7.45 2.44
CA ALA A 36 11.81 -7.53 1.23
C ALA A 36 11.00 -8.13 0.06
N GLY A 37 10.13 -9.10 0.34
CA GLY A 37 9.13 -9.62 -0.58
C GLY A 37 8.19 -8.52 -1.11
N LEU A 38 7.70 -7.65 -0.23
CA LEU A 38 6.88 -6.50 -0.65
C LEU A 38 7.63 -5.55 -1.60
N VAL A 39 8.90 -5.24 -1.33
CA VAL A 39 9.70 -4.35 -2.20
C VAL A 39 9.92 -4.96 -3.59
N ARG A 40 10.11 -6.29 -3.66
CA ARG A 40 10.37 -7.01 -4.90
C ARG A 40 9.11 -7.20 -5.75
N GLU A 41 8.00 -7.60 -5.14
CA GLU A 41 6.75 -7.93 -5.86
C GLU A 41 5.80 -6.74 -6.02
N GLY A 42 5.93 -5.74 -5.14
CA GLY A 42 5.18 -4.50 -5.20
C GLY A 42 3.67 -4.69 -5.08
N ALA A 43 2.91 -3.84 -5.79
CA ALA A 43 1.45 -3.80 -5.69
C ALA A 43 0.73 -5.05 -6.26
N GLY A 44 1.44 -5.92 -7.00
CA GLY A 44 0.89 -7.15 -7.57
C GLY A 44 0.42 -8.15 -6.52
N THR A 45 0.93 -8.05 -5.29
CA THR A 45 0.56 -8.91 -4.14
C THR A 45 -0.51 -8.28 -3.26
N CYS A 46 -1.08 -7.14 -3.64
CA CYS A 46 -2.17 -6.52 -2.89
C CYS A 46 -3.41 -7.42 -2.94
N VAL A 47 -3.93 -7.79 -1.76
CA VAL A 47 -5.15 -8.59 -1.61
C VAL A 47 -6.33 -7.79 -1.07
N ALA A 48 -6.08 -6.62 -0.47
CA ALA A 48 -7.14 -5.75 0.00
C ALA A 48 -6.67 -4.30 0.14
N THR A 49 -7.57 -3.36 -0.17
CA THR A 49 -7.37 -1.94 0.16
C THR A 49 -8.57 -1.42 0.92
N VAL A 50 -8.33 -0.79 2.07
CA VAL A 50 -9.35 -0.19 2.92
C VAL A 50 -9.15 1.32 2.95
N VAL A 51 -10.23 2.07 2.69
CA VAL A 51 -10.24 3.54 2.77
C VAL A 51 -11.47 4.00 3.55
N GLY A 52 -11.24 4.72 4.65
CA GLY A 52 -12.31 5.21 5.51
C GLY A 52 -13.18 4.09 6.09
N GLY A 53 -12.59 2.91 6.35
CA GLY A 53 -13.31 1.74 6.83
C GLY A 53 -14.07 0.95 5.76
N ARG A 54 -13.95 1.32 4.47
CA ARG A 54 -14.56 0.59 3.36
C ARG A 54 -13.51 -0.22 2.62
N LEU A 55 -13.80 -1.50 2.35
CA LEU A 55 -12.99 -2.34 1.47
C LEU A 55 -13.25 -1.91 0.02
N VAL A 56 -12.32 -1.16 -0.56
CA VAL A 56 -12.44 -0.61 -1.92
C VAL A 56 -11.79 -1.48 -2.99
N TYR A 57 -10.91 -2.39 -2.57
CA TYR A 57 -10.30 -3.38 -3.44
C TYR A 57 -10.22 -4.71 -2.70
N ARG A 58 -10.51 -5.79 -3.43
CA ARG A 58 -10.38 -7.17 -2.97
C ARG A 58 -9.69 -7.96 -4.09
N GLY A 59 -8.49 -8.45 -3.79
CA GLY A 59 -7.82 -9.47 -4.56
C GLY A 59 -8.59 -10.79 -4.46
N ARG A 60 -8.56 -11.55 -5.53
CA ARG A 60 -9.26 -12.83 -5.67
C ARG A 60 -8.33 -13.98 -5.35
#